data_AF-G3IW01-F1
#
_entry.id   AF-G3IW01-F1
#
_cell.length_a   1.000
_cell.length_b   1.000
_cell.length_c   1.000
_cell.angle_alpha   90.00
_cell.angle_beta   90.00
_cell.angle_gamma   90.00
#
_symmetry.space_group_name_H-M   'P 1'
#
loop_
_entity.id
_entity.type
_entity.pdbx_description
1 polymer ?
#
loop_
_entity_poly.entity_id
_entity_poly.type
_entity_poly.pdbx_seq_one_letter_code
_entity_poly.pdbx_strand_id
1 'polypeptide(L)'
;MSGSKTTSMSREQILEAMKTPPPGGYYVWDGVDEDDRPATEEELRAGIALARSRGRPAGSDKTKIALCVDNSVLEAFRSTGKGWQTRMNEALEEWLKEHAA
;
A
#
# COMPACT_ATOMS: atom_id res chain seq x y z
N MET A 1 23.85 12.42 -27.99
CA MET A 1 22.51 12.17 -27.42
C MET A 1 22.08 13.44 -26.67
N SER A 2 21.38 14.36 -27.33
CA SER A 2 20.92 15.62 -26.72
C SER A 2 19.59 15.36 -26.04
N GLY A 3 19.55 15.42 -24.71
CA GLY A 3 18.31 15.26 -23.94
C GLY A 3 17.31 16.36 -24.26
N SER A 4 16.03 16.00 -24.35
CA SER A 4 14.93 16.91 -24.70
C SER A 4 15.00 18.23 -23.95
N LYS A 5 15.20 19.33 -24.69
CA LYS A 5 15.00 20.69 -24.20
C LYS A 5 13.51 21.02 -24.24
N THR A 6 12.76 20.71 -23.20
CA THR A 6 11.39 21.23 -23.01
C THR A 6 11.02 21.04 -21.53
N THR A 7 10.97 22.09 -20.72
CA THR A 7 9.79 22.95 -20.57
C THR A 7 10.21 24.25 -19.86
N SER A 8 9.92 25.41 -20.46
CA SER A 8 10.30 26.74 -19.94
C SER A 8 9.28 27.33 -18.95
N MET A 9 8.54 26.51 -18.22
CA MET A 9 7.51 26.96 -17.28
C MET A 9 7.93 26.56 -15.86
N SER A 10 7.84 27.50 -14.93
CA SER A 10 8.02 27.21 -13.50
C SER A 10 6.88 26.31 -13.00
N ARG A 11 7.12 25.53 -11.94
CA ARG A 11 6.11 24.66 -11.32
C ARG A 11 4.83 25.41 -10.96
N GLU A 12 4.95 26.66 -10.51
CA GLU A 12 3.82 27.52 -10.18
C GLU A 12 3.00 27.89 -11.41
N GLN A 13 3.67 28.21 -12.53
CA GLN A 13 3.01 28.48 -13.80
C GLN A 13 2.29 27.24 -14.36
N ILE A 14 2.88 26.06 -14.19
CA ILE A 14 2.25 24.78 -14.56
C ILE A 14 0.99 24.54 -13.71
N LEU A 15 1.07 24.72 -12.39
CA LEU A 15 -0.07 24.53 -11.50
C LEU A 15 -1.20 25.53 -11.78
N GLU A 16 -0.88 26.80 -12.07
CA GLU A 16 -1.89 27.82 -12.38
C GLU A 16 -2.58 27.55 -13.73
N ALA A 17 -1.81 27.16 -14.75
CA ALA A 17 -2.36 26.75 -16.04
C ALA A 17 -3.27 25.51 -15.90
N MET A 18 -2.91 24.56 -15.01
CA MET A 18 -3.73 23.36 -14.75
C MET A 18 -5.04 23.64 -13.99
N LYS A 19 -5.16 24.78 -13.30
CA LYS A 19 -6.42 25.17 -12.64
C LYS A 19 -7.51 25.59 -13.62
N THR A 20 -7.12 26.10 -14.79
CA THR A 20 -8.06 26.56 -15.81
C THR A 20 -8.06 25.57 -16.97
N PRO A 21 -8.99 24.61 -17.01
CA PRO A 21 -9.04 23.66 -18.11
C PRO A 21 -9.32 24.40 -19.44
N PRO A 22 -8.70 23.97 -20.55
CA PRO A 22 -9.04 24.50 -21.88
C PRO A 22 -10.51 24.16 -22.23
N PRO A 23 -11.13 24.88 -23.18
CA PRO A 23 -12.49 24.57 -23.62
C PRO A 23 -12.56 23.11 -24.13
N GLY A 24 -13.26 22.24 -23.41
CA GLY A 24 -13.33 20.79 -23.67
C GLY A 24 -12.59 19.91 -22.64
N GLY A 25 -11.87 20.50 -21.67
CA GLY A 25 -11.07 19.75 -20.70
C GLY A 25 -9.75 19.22 -21.30
N TYR A 26 -8.95 18.52 -20.49
CA TYR A 26 -7.66 17.97 -20.92
C TYR A 26 -7.80 16.72 -21.78
N TYR A 27 -8.97 16.09 -21.76
CA TYR A 27 -9.27 14.87 -22.47
C TYR A 27 -10.70 14.92 -23.00
N VAL A 28 -10.84 14.80 -24.31
CA VAL A 28 -12.12 14.68 -25.03
C VAL A 28 -12.09 13.32 -25.69
N TRP A 29 -13.02 12.45 -25.29
CA TRP A 29 -13.19 11.13 -25.90
C TRP A 29 -13.59 11.26 -27.37
N ASP A 30 -12.89 10.55 -28.25
CA ASP A 30 -13.04 10.64 -29.71
C ASP A 30 -14.14 9.70 -30.26
N GLY A 31 -14.72 8.86 -29.41
CA GLY A 31 -15.77 7.90 -29.78
C GLY A 31 -15.26 6.67 -30.54
N VAL A 32 -13.94 6.47 -30.62
CA VAL A 32 -13.34 5.35 -31.36
C VAL A 32 -13.23 4.11 -30.48
N ASP A 33 -12.84 4.27 -29.22
CA ASP A 33 -12.68 3.16 -28.27
C ASP A 33 -13.50 3.42 -26.99
N GLU A 34 -14.46 2.54 -26.71
CA GLU A 34 -15.29 2.62 -25.50
C GLU A 34 -14.48 2.45 -24.20
N ASP A 35 -13.34 1.73 -24.24
CA ASP A 35 -12.47 1.56 -23.05
C ASP A 35 -11.74 2.86 -22.68
N ASP A 36 -11.60 3.78 -23.63
CA ASP A 36 -10.98 5.11 -23.45
C ASP A 36 -11.98 6.17 -22.96
N ARG A 37 -13.28 5.84 -22.89
CA ARG A 37 -14.31 6.76 -22.43
C ARG A 37 -14.06 7.16 -20.96
N PRO A 38 -14.18 8.45 -20.59
CA PRO A 38 -14.11 8.83 -19.20
C PRO A 38 -15.25 8.16 -18.42
N ALA A 39 -14.91 7.59 -17.25
CA ALA A 39 -15.90 7.00 -16.36
C ALA A 39 -16.97 8.03 -16.02
N THR A 40 -18.23 7.59 -16.00
CA THR A 40 -19.31 8.40 -15.46
C THR A 40 -19.10 8.59 -13.96
N GLU A 41 -19.70 9.64 -13.41
CA GLU A 41 -19.67 9.91 -11.97
C GLU A 41 -20.16 8.71 -11.15
N GLU A 42 -21.15 7.97 -11.64
CA GLU A 42 -21.69 6.77 -10.97
C GLU A 42 -20.69 5.61 -10.99
N GLU A 43 -20.07 5.34 -12.14
CA GLU A 43 -19.03 4.30 -12.29
C GLU A 43 -17.80 4.62 -11.43
N LEU A 44 -17.38 5.89 -11.40
CA LEU A 44 -16.27 6.34 -10.57
C LEU A 44 -16.57 6.15 -9.08
N ARG A 45 -17.76 6.55 -8.62
CA ARG A 45 -18.18 6.35 -7.22
C ARG A 45 -18.24 4.87 -6.84
N ALA A 46 -18.79 4.03 -7.71
CA ALA A 46 -18.85 2.59 -7.50
C ALA A 46 -17.44 1.96 -7.43
N GLY A 47 -16.53 2.36 -8.32
CA GLY A 47 -15.14 1.91 -8.31
C GLY A 47 -14.39 2.31 -7.03
N ILE A 48 -14.58 3.54 -6.55
CA ILE A 48 -13.98 4.01 -5.29
C ILE A 48 -14.54 3.22 -4.10
N ALA A 49 -15.86 2.98 -4.05
CA ALA A 49 -16.48 2.20 -2.98
C ALA A 49 -15.93 0.76 -2.93
N LEU A 50 -15.75 0.12 -4.09
CA LEU A 50 -15.17 -1.21 -4.20
C LEU A 50 -13.66 -1.23 -3.85
N ALA A 51 -12.91 -0.18 -4.18
CA ALA A 51 -11.49 -0.09 -3.86
C ALA A 51 -11.24 0.08 -2.35
N ARG A 52 -12.12 0.79 -1.63
CA ARG A 52 -11.99 1.00 -0.17
C ARG A 52 -12.08 -0.31 0.64
N SER A 53 -12.80 -1.31 0.15
CA SER A 53 -12.91 -2.61 0.84
C SER A 53 -11.72 -3.55 0.57
N ARG A 54 -10.97 -3.31 -0.52
CA ARG A 54 -9.79 -4.10 -0.93
C ARG A 54 -8.46 -3.46 -0.48
N GLY A 55 -8.50 -2.54 0.48
CA GLY A 55 -7.31 -1.89 1.02
C GLY A 55 -6.31 -2.91 1.59
N ARG A 56 -5.02 -2.51 1.64
CA ARG A 56 -3.96 -3.26 2.31
C ARG A 56 -4.46 -3.69 3.71
N PRO A 57 -4.27 -4.96 4.10
CA PRO A 57 -4.72 -5.44 5.41
C PRO A 57 -4.29 -4.47 6.51
N ALA A 58 -5.18 -4.25 7.48
CA ALA A 58 -4.88 -3.47 8.67
C ALA A 58 -3.54 -3.95 9.25
N GLY A 59 -2.67 -3.00 9.60
CA GLY A 59 -1.32 -3.30 10.07
C GLY A 59 -1.32 -4.33 11.20
N SER A 60 -0.25 -5.10 11.31
CA SER A 60 -0.07 -6.00 12.45
C SER A 60 0.35 -5.18 13.66
N ASP A 61 -0.27 -5.42 14.82
CA ASP A 61 0.14 -4.83 16.12
C ASP A 61 1.45 -5.43 16.68
N LYS A 62 2.21 -6.16 15.86
CA LYS A 62 3.46 -6.82 16.25
C LYS A 62 4.64 -5.92 15.95
N THR A 63 5.44 -5.62 16.96
CA THR A 63 6.71 -4.91 16.78
C THR A 63 7.82 -5.90 16.46
N LYS A 64 8.55 -5.69 15.36
CA LYS A 64 9.74 -6.48 15.03
C LYS A 64 10.94 -5.94 15.82
N ILE A 65 11.57 -6.80 16.62
CA ILE A 65 12.77 -6.49 17.37
C ILE A 65 13.91 -7.42 16.96
N ALA A 66 15.15 -6.96 17.14
CA ALA A 66 16.32 -7.82 17.08
C ALA A 66 16.56 -8.42 18.48
N LEU A 67 16.17 -9.68 18.67
CA LEU A 67 16.40 -10.44 19.90
C LEU A 67 17.39 -11.57 19.62
N CYS A 68 18.43 -11.68 20.44
CA CYS A 68 19.31 -12.84 20.45
C CYS A 68 18.70 -13.94 21.31
N VAL A 69 18.59 -15.15 20.76
CA VAL A 69 18.16 -16.36 21.46
C VAL A 69 19.22 -17.43 21.28
N ASP A 70 19.35 -18.33 22.26
CA ASP A 70 20.28 -19.46 22.16
C ASP A 70 19.95 -20.35 20.96
N ASN A 71 20.99 -20.87 20.30
CA ASN A 71 20.83 -21.74 19.14
C ASN A 71 20.03 -23.01 19.47
N SER A 72 20.20 -23.58 20.66
CA SER A 72 19.45 -24.76 21.10
C SER A 72 17.94 -24.50 21.16
N VAL A 73 17.54 -23.33 21.67
CA VAL A 73 16.15 -22.90 21.75
C VAL A 73 15.59 -22.64 20.35
N LEU A 74 16.35 -21.94 19.51
CA LEU A 74 15.96 -21.64 18.13
C LEU A 74 15.74 -22.92 17.31
N GLU A 75 16.66 -23.88 17.41
CA GLU A 75 16.56 -25.17 16.72
C GLU A 75 15.39 -26.02 17.25
N ALA A 76 15.15 -26.02 18.56
CA ALA A 76 13.99 -26.67 19.15
C ALA A 76 12.69 -26.14 18.55
N PHE A 77 12.51 -24.80 18.49
CA PHE A 77 11.32 -24.22 17.87
C PHE A 77 11.26 -24.50 16.37
N ARG A 78 12.36 -24.35 15.61
CA ARG A 78 12.39 -24.65 14.17
C ARG A 78 12.00 -26.08 13.85
N SER A 79 12.42 -27.05 14.66
CA SER A 79 12.08 -28.46 14.50
C SER A 79 10.57 -28.72 14.53
N THR A 80 9.81 -27.83 15.18
CA THR A 80 8.35 -27.94 15.27
C THR A 80 7.64 -27.67 13.95
N GLY A 81 8.33 -27.10 12.94
CA GLY A 81 7.84 -26.93 11.57
C GLY A 81 7.22 -25.56 11.29
N LYS A 82 6.27 -25.51 10.34
CA LYS A 82 5.61 -24.26 9.92
C LYS A 82 4.98 -23.55 11.13
N GLY A 83 5.17 -22.23 11.22
CA GLY A 83 4.63 -21.43 12.32
C GLY A 83 5.42 -21.51 13.63
N TRP A 84 6.67 -21.98 13.62
CA TRP A 84 7.52 -22.00 14.82
C TRP A 84 7.69 -20.63 15.49
N GLN A 85 7.72 -19.55 14.71
CA GLN A 85 7.77 -18.18 15.25
C GLN A 85 6.50 -17.81 16.03
N THR A 86 5.34 -18.23 15.55
CA THR A 86 4.06 -18.03 16.24
C THR A 86 4.05 -18.79 17.57
N ARG A 87 4.49 -20.05 17.56
CA ARG A 87 4.61 -20.86 18.79
C ARG A 87 5.61 -20.28 19.79
N MET A 88 6.72 -19.73 19.31
CA MET A 88 7.67 -19.03 20.18
C MET A 88 7.04 -17.79 20.82
N ASN A 89 6.23 -17.04 20.08
CA ASN A 89 5.48 -15.91 20.63
C ASN A 89 4.41 -16.36 21.65
N GLU A 90 3.66 -17.42 21.35
CA GLU A 90 2.68 -18.00 22.28
C GLU A 90 3.32 -18.46 23.59
N ALA A 91 4.51 -19.06 23.53
CA ALA A 91 5.27 -19.44 24.72
C ALA A 91 5.69 -18.23 25.58
N LEU A 92 6.05 -17.11 24.95
CA LEU A 92 6.33 -15.85 25.68
C LEU A 92 5.07 -15.28 26.33
N GLU A 93 3.91 -15.36 25.66
CA GLU A 93 2.63 -14.94 26.22
C GLU A 93 2.19 -15.84 27.40
N GLU A 94 2.38 -17.16 27.29
CA GLU A 94 2.12 -18.11 28.37
C GLU A 94 3.02 -17.85 29.58
N TRP A 95 4.32 -17.66 29.34
CA TRP A 95 5.26 -17.31 30.40
C TRP A 95 4.84 -16.02 31.13
N LEU A 96 4.40 -15.00 30.41
CA LEU A 96 3.85 -13.78 31.00
C LEU A 96 2.58 -14.04 31.82
N LYS A 97 1.66 -14.90 31.38
CA LYS A 97 0.46 -15.23 32.18
C LYS A 97 0.79 -15.92 33.49
N GLU A 98 1.80 -16.78 33.49
CA GLU A 98 2.21 -17.54 34.67
C GLU A 98 3.04 -16.70 35.65
N HIS A 99 3.77 -15.69 35.16
CA HIS A 99 4.77 -14.94 35.94
C HIS A 99 4.46 -13.44 36.11
N ALA A 100 3.40 -12.92 35.47
CA ALA A 100 2.92 -11.57 35.71
C ALA A 100 2.04 -11.56 36.97
N ALA A 101 2.62 -11.08 38.07
CA ALA A 101 1.90 -10.71 39.30
C ALA A 101 1.26 -9.32 39.16
#